data_AF-A0A550H0Y4-F1
#
_entry.id   AF-A0A550H0Y4-F1
#
_cell.length_a   1.000
_cell.length_b   1.000
_cell.length_c   1.000
_cell.angle_alpha   90.00
_cell.angle_beta   90.00
_cell.angle_gamma   90.00
#
_symmetry.space_group_name_H-M   'P 1'
#
loop_
_entity.id
_entity.type
_entity.pdbx_description
1 polymer ?
#
loop_
_entity_poly.entity_id
_entity_poly.type
_entity_poly.pdbx_seq_one_letter_code
_entity_poly.pdbx_strand_id
1 'polypeptide(L)'
;MFPNLSDELEGGESKVSIDAPRTDPETAENTMPDKFHNYDPNVVDFIRRCDTDEQAKTIIAYLQERGEVSKEYAEELKRQLKKEGVRSFGPKKEEGYYFKQGGLC
;
A
#
# COMPACT_ATOMS: atom_id res chain seq x y z
N MET A 1 -33.44 -8.69 -1.58
CA MET A 1 -32.39 -8.67 -2.62
C MET A 1 -32.30 -7.24 -3.14
N PHE A 2 -31.11 -6.69 -3.38
CA PHE A 2 -30.91 -5.31 -3.81
C PHE A 2 -30.63 -5.30 -5.32
N PRO A 3 -31.64 -5.15 -6.19
CA PRO A 3 -31.52 -5.37 -7.63
C PRO A 3 -30.63 -4.35 -8.35
N ASN A 4 -30.45 -3.15 -7.79
CA ASN A 4 -29.75 -2.04 -8.43
C ASN A 4 -28.36 -1.77 -7.81
N LEU A 5 -27.95 -2.58 -6.83
CA LEU A 5 -26.75 -2.31 -6.04
C LEU A 5 -25.47 -2.30 -6.90
N SER A 6 -25.39 -3.20 -7.89
CA SER A 6 -24.25 -3.27 -8.81
C SER A 6 -24.14 -2.00 -9.64
N ASP A 7 -25.28 -1.53 -10.18
CA ASP A 7 -25.34 -0.31 -11.00
C ASP A 7 -24.99 0.94 -10.17
N GLU A 8 -25.42 0.99 -8.90
CA GLU A 8 -25.09 2.08 -7.97
C GLU A 8 -23.59 2.11 -7.60
N LEU A 9 -22.97 0.94 -7.40
CA LEU A 9 -21.54 0.82 -7.07
C LEU A 9 -20.63 1.19 -8.24
N GLU A 10 -20.98 0.74 -9.45
CA GLU A 10 -20.24 1.02 -10.68
C GLU A 10 -20.49 2.44 -11.19
N GLY A 11 -21.74 2.90 -11.18
CA GLY A 11 -22.14 4.23 -11.65
C GLY A 11 -21.58 5.37 -10.80
N GLY A 12 -21.28 5.13 -9.53
CA GLY A 12 -20.63 6.11 -8.65
C GLY A 12 -21.49 7.34 -8.32
N GLU A 13 -22.72 7.41 -8.83
CA GLU A 13 -23.63 8.55 -8.71
C GLU A 13 -24.08 8.83 -7.27
N SER A 14 -23.84 7.88 -6.35
CA SER A 14 -24.23 7.97 -4.92
C SER A 14 -23.05 7.76 -3.95
N LYS A 15 -21.82 8.17 -4.33
CA LYS A 15 -20.65 8.11 -3.43
C LYS A 15 -20.50 9.43 -2.66
N VAL A 16 -20.57 9.36 -1.33
CA VAL A 16 -20.19 10.46 -0.42
C VAL A 16 -18.88 10.09 0.26
N SER A 17 -17.83 10.88 0.04
CA SER A 17 -16.57 10.72 0.77
C SER A 17 -16.76 11.13 2.23
N ILE A 18 -16.41 10.23 3.15
CA ILE A 18 -16.42 10.51 4.59
C ILE A 18 -14.97 10.55 5.03
N ASP A 19 -14.42 11.76 5.16
CA ASP A 19 -13.01 11.96 5.54
C ASP A 19 -12.75 11.75 7.03
N ALA A 20 -13.75 11.93 7.90
CA ALA A 20 -13.65 11.67 9.34
C ALA A 20 -15.04 11.64 10.03
N PRO A 21 -15.22 10.87 11.12
CA PRO A 21 -16.36 11.04 12.00
C PRO A 21 -16.29 12.41 12.69
N ARG A 22 -17.24 13.31 12.37
CA ARG A 22 -17.40 14.60 13.05
C ARG A 22 -17.82 14.37 14.50
N THR A 23 -16.84 14.25 15.38
CA THR A 23 -17.09 14.15 16.83
C THR A 23 -17.11 15.54 17.47
N ASP A 24 -16.28 16.47 16.96
CA ASP A 24 -16.22 17.87 17.37
C ASP A 24 -15.60 18.73 16.23
N PRO A 25 -16.07 19.98 15.97
CA PRO A 25 -15.55 20.83 14.90
C PRO A 25 -14.06 21.17 15.03
N GLU A 26 -13.52 21.34 16.24
CA GLU A 26 -12.12 21.73 16.47
C GLU A 26 -11.16 20.55 16.17
N THR A 27 -11.65 19.31 16.31
CA THR A 27 -10.90 18.08 15.99
C THR A 27 -10.84 17.81 14.49
N ALA A 28 -11.88 18.21 13.75
CA ALA A 28 -11.92 18.09 12.29
C ALA A 28 -10.91 19.02 11.60
N GLU A 29 -10.65 20.19 12.18
CA GLU A 29 -9.70 21.19 11.65
C GLU A 29 -8.23 20.82 11.89
N ASN A 30 -7.96 20.00 12.92
CA ASN A 30 -6.61 19.51 13.29
C ASN A 30 -6.25 18.14 12.69
N THR A 31 -7.13 17.54 11.89
CA THR A 31 -6.84 16.25 11.27
C THR A 31 -5.78 16.44 10.18
N MET A 32 -4.55 16.01 10.44
CA MET A 32 -3.52 15.94 9.41
C MET A 32 -4.08 15.15 8.23
N PRO A 33 -3.90 15.60 6.97
CA PRO A 33 -4.33 14.83 5.82
C PRO A 33 -3.67 13.46 5.92
N ASP A 34 -4.49 12.41 5.96
CA ASP A 34 -3.98 11.04 6.00
C ASP A 34 -3.12 10.84 4.75
N LYS A 35 -1.80 10.84 4.96
CA LYS A 35 -0.79 10.76 3.90
C LYS A 35 -0.97 9.51 3.05
N PHE A 36 -1.66 8.49 3.57
CA PHE A 36 -1.93 7.24 2.89
C PHE A 36 -3.40 7.06 2.53
N HIS A 37 -4.21 8.12 2.55
CA HIS A 37 -5.59 8.05 2.05
C HIS A 37 -5.58 7.62 0.58
N ASN A 38 -6.24 6.48 0.28
CA ASN A 38 -6.21 5.81 -1.02
C ASN A 38 -4.81 5.42 -1.54
N TYR A 39 -3.80 5.31 -0.67
CA TYR A 39 -2.46 4.91 -1.09
C TYR A 39 -2.35 3.39 -1.25
N ASP A 40 -1.98 2.96 -2.45
CA ASP A 40 -1.71 1.57 -2.78
C ASP A 40 -0.19 1.28 -2.71
N PRO A 41 0.28 0.39 -1.81
CA PRO A 41 1.69 0.04 -1.71
C PRO A 41 2.18 -0.74 -2.93
N ASN A 42 3.32 -0.33 -3.50
CA ASN A 42 3.94 -1.01 -4.64
C ASN A 42 4.86 -2.17 -4.17
N VAL A 43 5.33 -3.00 -5.10
CA VAL A 43 6.30 -4.10 -4.87
C VAL A 43 7.50 -3.67 -4.00
N VAL A 44 8.03 -2.48 -4.24
CA VAL A 44 9.16 -1.94 -3.47
C VAL A 44 8.78 -1.72 -2.00
N ASP A 45 7.54 -1.32 -1.72
CA ASP A 45 7.06 -1.11 -0.35
C ASP A 45 6.95 -2.42 0.43
N PHE A 46 6.60 -3.51 -0.25
CA PHE A 46 6.61 -4.86 0.32
C PHE A 46 8.04 -5.36 0.54
N ILE A 47 8.94 -5.15 -0.44
CA ILE A 47 10.36 -5.53 -0.30
C ILE A 47 11.01 -4.79 0.87
N ARG A 48 10.72 -3.50 1.06
CA ARG A 48 11.28 -2.69 2.15
C ARG A 48 10.82 -3.14 3.55
N ARG A 49 9.77 -3.95 3.66
CA ARG A 49 9.36 -4.59 4.93
C ARG A 49 10.12 -5.87 5.22
N CYS A 50 10.74 -6.48 4.22
CA CYS A 50 11.47 -7.73 4.41
C CYS A 50 12.73 -7.51 5.25
N ASP A 51 13.06 -8.52 6.05
CA ASP A 51 14.29 -8.61 6.83
C ASP A 51 15.40 -9.28 6.06
N THR A 52 15.05 -10.26 5.21
CA THR A 52 16.01 -11.08 4.48
C THR A 52 15.76 -11.07 2.98
N ASP A 53 16.80 -11.36 2.21
CA ASP A 53 16.71 -11.48 0.75
C ASP A 53 15.78 -12.62 0.32
N GLU A 54 15.65 -13.67 1.13
CA GLU A 54 14.75 -14.80 0.84
C GLU A 54 13.27 -14.40 0.93
N GLN A 55 12.91 -13.59 1.93
CA GLN A 55 11.57 -13.02 2.03
C GLN A 55 11.26 -12.14 0.81
N ALA A 56 12.19 -11.26 0.43
CA ALA A 56 12.03 -10.39 -0.72
C ALA A 56 11.88 -11.18 -2.04
N LYS A 57 12.66 -12.26 -2.23
CA LYS A 57 12.50 -13.17 -3.39
C LYS A 57 11.11 -13.79 -3.45
N THR A 58 10.59 -14.22 -2.32
CA THR A 58 9.26 -14.85 -2.20
C THR A 58 8.16 -13.85 -2.56
N ILE A 59 8.25 -12.62 -2.04
CA ILE A 59 7.33 -11.53 -2.37
C ILE A 59 7.34 -11.22 -3.87
N ILE A 60 8.53 -11.10 -4.49
CA ILE A 60 8.64 -10.83 -5.92
C ILE A 60 8.00 -11.96 -6.75
N ALA A 61 8.23 -13.23 -6.36
CA ALA A 61 7.63 -14.37 -7.05
C ALA A 61 6.11 -14.39 -6.92
N TYR A 62 5.59 -14.15 -5.72
CA TYR A 62 4.15 -14.10 -5.45
C TYR A 62 3.44 -13.00 -6.28
N LEU A 63 4.01 -11.80 -6.32
CA LEU A 63 3.44 -10.68 -7.10
C LEU A 63 3.54 -10.92 -8.60
N GLN A 64 4.58 -11.61 -9.06
CA GLN A 64 4.72 -12.04 -10.45
C GLN A 64 3.66 -13.09 -10.82
N GLU A 65 3.39 -14.07 -9.97
CA GLU A 65 2.35 -15.10 -10.19
C GLU A 65 0.95 -14.49 -10.25
N ARG A 66 0.69 -13.43 -9.49
CA ARG A 66 -0.58 -12.68 -9.51
C ARG A 66 -0.72 -11.72 -10.70
N GLY A 67 0.35 -11.51 -11.47
CA GLY A 67 0.37 -10.57 -12.59
C GLY A 67 0.45 -9.10 -12.19
N GLU A 68 0.73 -8.79 -10.92
CA GLU A 68 0.93 -7.41 -10.44
C GLU A 68 2.29 -6.86 -10.85
N VAL A 69 3.26 -7.75 -11.08
CA VAL A 69 4.62 -7.41 -11.50
C VAL A 69 4.92 -8.15 -12.81
N SER A 70 5.34 -7.42 -13.83
CA SER A 70 5.74 -8.03 -15.11
C SER A 70 6.96 -8.93 -14.92
N LYS A 71 7.10 -9.94 -15.79
CA LYS A 71 8.24 -10.88 -15.72
C LYS A 71 9.59 -10.15 -15.82
N GLU A 72 9.68 -9.19 -16.73
CA GLU A 72 10.89 -8.39 -16.96
C GLU A 72 11.26 -7.59 -15.71
N TYR A 73 10.27 -6.96 -15.07
CA TYR A 73 10.49 -6.18 -13.86
C TYR A 73 10.84 -7.08 -12.67
N ALA A 74 10.19 -8.25 -12.53
CA ALA A 74 10.54 -9.23 -11.51
C ALA A 74 12.00 -9.73 -11.63
N GLU A 75 12.49 -9.93 -12.86
CA GLU A 75 13.87 -10.32 -13.12
C GLU A 75 14.87 -9.22 -12.74
N GLU A 76 14.54 -7.96 -13.03
CA GLU A 76 15.34 -6.80 -12.60
C GLU A 76 15.42 -6.70 -11.07
N LEU A 77 14.28 -6.81 -10.38
CA LEU A 77 14.22 -6.79 -8.91
C LEU A 77 15.05 -7.92 -8.31
N LYS A 78 14.97 -9.14 -8.87
CA LYS A 78 15.79 -10.29 -8.43
C LYS A 78 17.28 -10.05 -8.65
N ARG A 79 17.68 -9.42 -9.76
CA ARG A 79 19.07 -9.08 -10.06
C ARG A 79 19.62 -8.04 -9.09
N GLN A 80 18.86 -6.97 -8.81
CA GLN A 80 19.24 -5.95 -7.84
C GLN A 80 19.37 -6.57 -6.44
N LEU A 81 18.37 -7.36 -6.02
CA LEU A 81 18.37 -8.05 -4.73
C LEU A 81 19.58 -8.97 -4.56
N LYS A 82 19.97 -9.71 -5.61
CA LYS A 82 21.15 -10.59 -5.56
C LYS A 82 22.47 -9.82 -5.45
N LYS A 83 22.54 -8.62 -6.02
CA LYS A 83 23.77 -7.83 -6.11
C LYS A 83 23.98 -6.94 -4.88
N GLU A 84 22.91 -6.33 -4.39
CA GLU A 84 22.97 -5.23 -3.41
C GLU A 84 22.18 -5.54 -2.12
N GLY A 85 21.40 -6.62 -2.10
CA GLY A 85 20.60 -7.05 -0.95
C GLY A 85 19.32 -6.24 -0.76
N VAL A 86 18.47 -6.67 0.19
CA VAL A 86 17.14 -6.09 0.43
C VAL A 86 17.16 -4.59 0.75
N ARG A 87 18.27 -4.06 1.27
CA ARG A 87 18.41 -2.65 1.65
C ARG A 87 18.75 -1.72 0.48
N SER A 88 19.01 -2.26 -0.72
CA SER A 88 19.14 -1.47 -1.94
C SER A 88 17.83 -0.79 -2.35
N PHE A 89 16.70 -1.34 -1.90
CA PHE A 89 15.35 -0.83 -2.17
C PHE A 89 14.94 0.32 -1.25
N GLY A 90 15.80 0.69 -0.30
CA GLY A 90 15.58 1.79 0.64
C GLY A 90 15.57 1.36 2.11
N PRO A 91 15.37 2.32 3.05
CA PRO A 91 15.36 2.03 4.47
C PRO A 91 14.17 1.15 4.84
N LYS A 92 14.37 0.31 5.87
CA LYS A 92 13.38 -0.64 6.37
C LYS A 92 12.10 0.10 6.79
N LYS A 93 10.95 -0.41 6.35
CA LYS A 93 9.66 0.01 6.88
C LYS A 93 9.36 -0.83 8.11
N GLU A 94 9.53 -0.22 9.28
CA GLU A 94 9.28 -0.87 10.57
C GLU A 94 7.80 -1.23 10.76
N GLU A 95 7.54 -2.06 11.77
CA GLU A 95 6.18 -2.35 12.20
C GLU A 95 5.41 -1.07 12.53
N GLY A 96 4.17 -1.02 12.05
CA GLY A 96 3.31 0.14 12.16
C GLY A 96 3.74 1.35 11.33
N TYR A 97 4.62 1.20 10.33
CA TYR A 97 5.11 2.30 9.50
C TYR A 97 4.00 3.23 8.98
N TYR A 98 2.92 2.68 8.41
CA TYR A 98 1.83 3.50 7.86
C TYR A 98 1.03 4.22 8.94
N PHE A 99 0.76 3.55 10.07
CA PHE A 99 0.06 4.17 11.21
C PHE A 99 0.85 5.37 11.76
N LYS A 100 2.14 5.15 12.04
CA LYS A 100 3.05 6.20 12.54
C LYS A 100 3.19 7.36 11.57
N GLN A 101 3.24 7.08 10.26
CA GLN A 101 3.43 8.11 9.23
C GLN A 101 2.11 8.80 8.81
N GLY A 102 0.96 8.17 9.07
CA GLY A 102 -0.38 8.71 8.81
C GLY A 102 -0.95 9.53 9.96
N GLY A 103 -0.19 9.73 11.03
CA GLY A 103 -0.62 10.54 12.18
C GLY A 103 -1.57 9.83 13.15
N LEU A 104 -1.84 8.53 12.95
CA LEU A 104 -2.60 7.70 13.87
C LEU A 104 -1.65 7.18 14.96
N CYS A 105 -1.51 7.96 16.04
CA CYS A 105 -0.75 7.61 17.25
C CYS A 105 -1.68 7.63 18.46
#